data_AF-A0A286HFZ6-F1
#
_entry.id   AF-A0A286HFZ6-F1
#
_cell.length_a   1.000
_cell.length_b   1.000
_cell.length_c   1.000
_cell.angle_alpha   90.00
_cell.angle_beta   90.00
_cell.angle_gamma   90.00
#
_symmetry.space_group_name_H-M   'P 1'
#
loop_
_entity.id
_entity.type
_entity.pdbx_description
1 polymer ?
#
loop_
_entity_poly.entity_id
_entity_poly.type
_entity_poly.pdbx_seq_one_letter_code
_entity_poly.pdbx_strand_id
1 'polypeptide(L)'
;MQQQPAAAVATTGYENGEPLEDTKCTPGAISPAVTQANLKSTICRKGGYTGDIRPPESVTRKEKMLNAASYGYTGRLGDAEYDHLISLQLGGDPNDYRNLWVEPADPGHKPGAGVNNKKDPVETKLHTAVCNGKVPWPPLSTPLSPTGPPRSAASVSAEPTSFGHVAVSTRAPALVHHRHGNNCRRPRAPHRASY
;
A
#
# COMPACT_ATOMS: atom_id res chain seq x y z
N MET A 1 10.56 8.43 -14.92
CA MET A 1 9.25 8.72 -14.31
C MET A 1 8.30 7.60 -14.68
N GLN A 2 7.74 6.95 -13.68
CA GLN A 2 6.71 5.94 -13.79
C GLN A 2 5.41 6.59 -14.25
N GLN A 3 4.68 5.91 -15.13
CA GLN A 3 3.34 6.35 -15.53
C GLN A 3 2.33 5.98 -14.46
N GLN A 4 1.41 6.90 -14.17
CA GLN A 4 0.29 6.71 -13.25
C GLN A 4 -0.98 6.32 -14.03
N PRO A 5 -1.99 5.73 -13.36
CA PRO A 5 -3.32 5.53 -13.96
C PRO A 5 -3.90 6.82 -14.54
N ALA A 6 -4.87 6.71 -15.45
CA ALA A 6 -5.56 7.88 -15.99
C ALA A 6 -6.24 8.71 -14.88
N ALA A 7 -6.54 9.98 -15.16
CA ALA A 7 -7.19 10.85 -14.17
C ALA A 7 -8.59 10.33 -13.77
N ALA A 8 -8.94 10.51 -12.50
CA ALA A 8 -10.23 10.15 -11.90
C ALA A 8 -10.67 8.69 -12.11
N VAL A 9 -9.73 7.74 -12.11
CA VAL A 9 -10.03 6.29 -12.19
C VAL A 9 -9.92 5.57 -10.86
N ALA A 10 -9.30 6.19 -9.85
CA ALA A 10 -9.12 5.66 -8.50
C ALA A 10 -10.01 6.42 -7.50
N THR A 11 -10.44 5.75 -6.43
CA THR A 11 -11.23 6.37 -5.35
C THR A 11 -10.56 6.16 -4.00
N THR A 12 -10.38 7.23 -3.23
CA THR A 12 -9.95 7.13 -1.82
C THR A 12 -11.10 6.64 -0.95
N GLY A 13 -10.87 5.56 -0.20
CA GLY A 13 -11.75 5.08 0.86
C GLY A 13 -11.37 5.63 2.23
N TYR A 14 -12.15 5.29 3.26
CA TYR A 14 -11.82 5.61 4.64
C TYR A 14 -12.29 4.48 5.56
N GLU A 15 -11.49 4.16 6.59
CA GLU A 15 -11.85 3.25 7.67
C GLU A 15 -11.46 3.89 9.01
N ASN A 16 -12.41 4.04 9.91
CA ASN A 16 -12.21 4.71 11.21
C ASN A 16 -11.60 6.13 11.08
N GLY A 17 -11.87 6.82 9.97
CA GLY A 17 -11.33 8.14 9.66
C GLY A 17 -9.96 8.12 8.98
N GLU A 18 -9.25 6.98 9.00
CA GLU A 18 -7.97 6.83 8.32
C GLU A 18 -8.21 6.61 6.81
N PRO A 19 -7.46 7.28 5.93
CA PRO A 19 -7.63 7.12 4.48
C PRO A 19 -7.19 5.72 4.02
N LEU A 20 -7.86 5.21 3.00
CA LEU A 20 -7.53 3.94 2.34
C LEU A 20 -7.38 4.13 0.83
N GLU A 21 -6.48 3.38 0.24
CA GLU A 21 -6.27 3.34 -1.19
C GLU A 21 -7.39 2.60 -1.94
N ASP A 22 -7.51 2.85 -3.24
CA ASP A 22 -8.31 2.01 -4.13
C ASP A 22 -7.56 0.70 -4.39
N THR A 23 -7.99 -0.39 -3.76
CA THR A 23 -7.38 -1.73 -3.93
C THR A 23 -7.32 -2.24 -5.38
N LYS A 24 -8.12 -1.69 -6.29
CA LYS A 24 -8.04 -2.05 -7.73
C LYS A 24 -6.94 -1.29 -8.45
N CYS A 25 -6.64 -0.06 -8.01
CA CYS A 25 -5.61 0.78 -8.60
C CYS A 25 -4.24 0.62 -7.92
N THR A 26 -4.26 0.42 -6.61
CA THR A 26 -3.09 0.28 -5.75
C THR A 26 -3.22 -1.03 -4.97
N PRO A 27 -3.11 -2.20 -5.63
CA PRO A 27 -3.21 -3.51 -4.96
C PRO A 27 -1.99 -3.87 -4.11
N GLY A 28 -0.94 -3.05 -4.15
CA GLY A 28 0.35 -3.32 -3.54
C GLY A 28 1.31 -4.01 -4.52
N ALA A 29 2.60 -3.74 -4.37
CA ALA A 29 3.64 -4.47 -5.09
C ALA A 29 4.87 -4.67 -4.19
N ILE A 30 5.39 -5.89 -4.15
CA ILE A 30 6.66 -6.23 -3.51
C ILE A 30 7.78 -6.00 -4.52
N SER A 31 8.88 -5.41 -4.06
CA SER A 31 10.08 -5.22 -4.86
C SER A 31 10.67 -6.57 -5.26
N PRO A 32 10.93 -6.83 -6.55
CA PRO A 32 11.61 -8.07 -6.97
C PRO A 32 13.06 -8.15 -6.45
N ALA A 33 13.63 -7.04 -5.96
CA ALA A 33 14.94 -7.02 -5.33
C ALA A 33 14.92 -7.60 -3.90
N VAL A 34 13.75 -7.76 -3.28
CA VAL A 34 13.61 -8.34 -1.94
C VAL A 34 13.08 -9.76 -2.06
N THR A 35 13.81 -10.70 -1.48
CA THR A 35 13.45 -12.11 -1.46
C THR A 35 13.67 -12.68 -0.07
N GLN A 36 13.01 -13.80 0.24
CA GLN A 36 13.21 -14.50 1.51
C GLN A 36 14.69 -14.82 1.77
N ALA A 37 15.45 -15.14 0.72
CA ALA A 37 16.87 -15.50 0.81
C ALA A 37 17.79 -14.30 1.12
N ASN A 38 17.36 -13.07 0.83
CA ASN A 38 18.24 -11.89 0.88
C ASN A 38 17.86 -10.84 1.93
N LEU A 39 16.88 -11.12 2.81
CA LEU A 39 16.37 -10.16 3.80
C LEU A 39 17.48 -9.49 4.63
N LYS A 40 18.50 -10.25 5.04
CA LYS A 40 19.65 -9.72 5.81
C LYS A 40 20.52 -8.70 5.05
N SER A 41 20.46 -8.72 3.72
CA SER A 41 21.16 -7.77 2.84
C SER A 41 20.25 -6.68 2.26
N THR A 42 18.93 -6.80 2.47
CA THR A 42 17.92 -5.83 2.03
C THR A 42 17.24 -5.22 3.25
N ILE A 43 15.97 -5.54 3.50
CA ILE A 43 15.15 -4.86 4.51
C ILE A 43 15.70 -4.99 5.94
N CYS A 44 16.44 -6.05 6.26
CA CYS A 44 17.07 -6.26 7.57
C CYS A 44 18.56 -5.93 7.60
N ARG A 45 19.07 -5.24 6.57
CA ARG A 45 20.47 -4.80 6.50
C ARG A 45 20.76 -3.77 7.59
N LYS A 46 21.86 -3.96 8.33
CA LYS A 46 22.38 -2.95 9.25
C LYS A 46 22.75 -1.68 8.48
N GLY A 47 22.44 -0.51 9.04
CA GLY A 47 22.66 0.78 8.36
C GLY A 47 21.49 1.24 7.49
N GLY A 48 20.38 0.50 7.45
CA GLY A 48 19.18 0.84 6.68
C GLY A 48 19.22 0.31 5.25
N TYR A 49 18.11 0.44 4.53
CA TYR A 49 17.93 -0.05 3.15
C TYR A 49 17.06 0.89 2.31
N THR A 50 15.99 1.42 2.91
CA THR A 50 14.99 2.22 2.20
C THR A 50 15.56 3.52 1.63
N GLY A 51 16.59 4.11 2.25
CA GLY A 51 17.26 5.31 1.74
C GLY A 51 17.91 5.11 0.39
N ASP A 52 18.41 3.90 0.11
CA ASP A 52 19.18 3.60 -1.11
C ASP A 52 18.29 3.37 -2.33
N ILE A 53 17.03 2.97 -2.11
CA ILE A 53 16.14 2.52 -3.18
C ILE A 53 15.09 3.56 -3.59
N ARG A 54 14.95 4.65 -2.83
CA ARG A 54 13.97 5.69 -3.13
C ARG A 54 14.39 6.46 -4.39
N PRO A 55 13.49 6.63 -5.38
CA PRO A 55 13.77 7.51 -6.50
C PRO A 55 14.02 8.95 -6.02
N PRO A 56 14.79 9.75 -6.76
CA PRO A 56 15.00 11.16 -6.42
C PRO A 56 13.68 11.92 -6.31
N GLU A 57 13.63 12.90 -5.41
CA GLU A 57 12.42 13.70 -5.15
C GLU A 57 11.91 14.45 -6.40
N SER A 58 12.81 14.83 -7.31
CA SER A 58 12.44 15.44 -8.61
C SER A 58 11.62 14.52 -9.52
N VAL A 59 11.74 13.20 -9.33
CA VAL A 59 10.96 12.18 -10.03
C VAL A 59 9.62 11.96 -9.32
N THR A 60 9.66 11.71 -8.01
CA THR A 60 8.47 11.38 -7.21
C THR A 60 7.49 12.55 -7.11
N ARG A 61 7.98 13.80 -7.13
CA ARG A 61 7.12 15.00 -7.16
C ARG A 61 6.20 15.02 -8.38
N LYS A 62 6.72 14.66 -9.56
CA LYS A 62 5.92 14.61 -10.80
C LYS A 62 4.94 13.44 -10.77
N GLU A 63 5.38 12.29 -10.25
CA GLU A 63 4.55 11.09 -10.11
C GLU A 63 3.39 11.32 -9.14
N LYS A 64 3.65 11.98 -8.00
CA LYS A 64 2.63 12.40 -7.02
C LYS A 64 1.55 13.26 -7.65
N MET A 65 1.92 14.27 -8.45
CA MET A 65 0.95 15.13 -9.14
C MET A 65 0.04 14.34 -10.09
N LEU A 66 0.62 13.40 -10.84
CA LEU A 66 -0.15 12.56 -11.76
C LEU A 66 -1.03 11.57 -11.01
N ASN A 67 -0.54 10.98 -9.92
CA ASN A 67 -1.29 10.04 -9.09
C ASN A 67 -2.44 10.75 -8.36
N ALA A 68 -2.22 11.98 -7.89
CA ALA A 68 -3.28 12.83 -7.36
C ALA A 68 -4.41 13.06 -8.36
N ALA A 69 -4.07 13.29 -9.64
CA ALA A 69 -5.07 13.35 -10.70
C ALA A 69 -5.81 12.00 -10.87
N SER A 70 -5.12 10.86 -10.75
CA SER A 70 -5.74 9.52 -10.81
C SER A 70 -6.81 9.31 -9.74
N TYR A 71 -6.56 9.81 -8.52
CA TYR A 71 -7.49 9.74 -7.38
C TYR A 71 -8.51 10.88 -7.33
N GLY A 72 -8.44 11.85 -8.25
CA GLY A 72 -9.25 13.06 -8.17
C GLY A 72 -8.98 13.89 -6.90
N TYR A 73 -7.77 13.78 -6.33
CA TYR A 73 -7.38 14.47 -5.11
C TYR A 73 -7.24 15.98 -5.35
N THR A 74 -8.00 16.77 -4.58
CA THR A 74 -8.07 18.24 -4.70
C THR A 74 -7.45 18.99 -3.52
N GLY A 75 -6.93 18.25 -2.53
CA GLY A 75 -6.26 18.84 -1.37
C GLY A 75 -4.88 19.42 -1.70
N ARG A 76 -4.23 19.99 -0.68
CA ARG A 76 -2.86 20.51 -0.82
C ARG A 76 -1.89 19.35 -0.96
N LEU A 77 -1.17 19.27 -2.08
CA LEU A 77 -0.16 18.22 -2.28
C LEU A 77 0.97 18.20 -1.25
N GLY A 78 1.20 19.32 -0.54
CA GLY A 78 2.15 19.38 0.57
C GLY A 78 1.64 18.75 1.87
N ASP A 79 0.33 18.50 1.97
CA ASP A 79 -0.31 17.87 3.13
C ASP A 79 -0.56 16.37 2.92
N ALA A 80 -0.72 15.93 1.67
CA ALA A 80 -0.76 14.52 1.32
C ALA A 80 0.64 13.91 1.26
N GLU A 81 0.76 12.59 1.36
CA GLU A 81 1.97 11.84 1.01
C GLU A 81 1.92 11.25 -0.40
N TYR A 82 3.08 10.86 -0.92
CA TYR A 82 3.15 9.92 -2.04
C TYR A 82 3.70 8.61 -1.51
N ASP A 83 2.79 7.80 -0.97
CA ASP A 83 3.16 6.74 -0.04
C ASP A 83 3.05 5.35 -0.65
N HIS A 84 3.77 4.43 -0.03
CA HIS A 84 3.82 3.04 -0.40
C HIS A 84 2.75 2.22 0.36
N LEU A 85 1.83 1.55 -0.35
CA LEU A 85 0.86 0.66 0.31
C LEU A 85 1.58 -0.43 1.13
N ILE A 86 2.49 -1.15 0.49
CA ILE A 86 3.46 -2.01 1.15
C ILE A 86 4.68 -1.16 1.48
N SER A 87 4.94 -0.93 2.76
CA SER A 87 6.10 -0.18 3.23
C SER A 87 7.41 -0.64 2.57
N LEU A 88 8.28 0.30 2.23
CA LEU A 88 9.66 -0.01 1.81
C LEU A 88 10.44 -0.75 2.91
N GLN A 89 10.08 -0.55 4.18
CA GLN A 89 10.68 -1.30 5.29
C GLN A 89 10.29 -2.79 5.22
N LEU A 90 9.21 -3.13 4.54
CA LEU A 90 8.72 -4.51 4.39
C LEU A 90 9.00 -5.07 3.00
N GLY A 91 9.74 -4.34 2.18
CA GLY A 91 10.14 -4.75 0.83
C GLY A 91 9.13 -4.40 -0.26
N GLY A 92 8.27 -3.41 -0.02
CA GLY A 92 7.47 -2.81 -1.09
C GLY A 92 8.32 -2.30 -2.25
N ASP A 93 7.75 -2.30 -3.45
CA ASP A 93 8.41 -1.78 -4.63
C ASP A 93 8.57 -0.25 -4.51
N PRO A 94 9.77 0.30 -4.72
CA PRO A 94 10.02 1.73 -4.57
C PRO A 94 9.35 2.60 -5.64
N ASN A 95 9.04 2.08 -6.82
CA ASN A 95 8.48 2.88 -7.92
C ASN A 95 7.47 2.16 -8.82
N ASP A 96 6.83 1.09 -8.34
CA ASP A 96 5.66 0.50 -9.01
C ASP A 96 4.41 1.28 -8.63
N TYR A 97 3.68 1.77 -9.63
CA TYR A 97 2.42 2.49 -9.43
C TYR A 97 1.37 1.68 -8.65
N ARG A 98 1.44 0.34 -8.71
CA ARG A 98 0.55 -0.54 -7.95
C ARG A 98 0.80 -0.47 -6.44
N ASN A 99 1.97 0.00 -6.03
CA ASN A 99 2.33 0.19 -4.64
C ASN A 99 2.27 1.66 -4.22
N LEU A 100 1.95 2.60 -5.10
CA LEU A 100 2.09 4.02 -4.85
C LEU A 100 0.77 4.76 -5.01
N TRP A 101 0.42 5.56 -4.01
CA TRP A 101 -0.80 6.35 -4.04
C TRP A 101 -0.63 7.70 -3.35
N VAL A 102 -1.50 8.66 -3.70
CA VAL A 102 -1.64 9.90 -2.96
C VAL A 102 -2.41 9.60 -1.68
N GLU A 103 -1.69 9.55 -0.56
CA GLU A 103 -2.32 9.34 0.75
C GLU A 103 -2.71 10.70 1.33
N PRO A 104 -4.01 10.97 1.56
CA PRO A 104 -4.41 12.16 2.30
C PRO A 104 -3.83 12.19 3.71
N ALA A 105 -3.76 13.37 4.28
CA ALA A 105 -3.32 13.56 5.66
C ALA A 105 -4.19 12.79 6.68
N ASP A 106 -3.57 12.26 7.72
CA ASP A 106 -4.25 11.49 8.76
C ASP A 106 -5.25 12.34 9.58
N PRO A 107 -6.22 11.72 10.27
CA PRO A 107 -7.15 12.40 11.15
C PRO A 107 -6.48 13.37 12.14
N GLY A 108 -7.06 14.57 12.26
CA GLY A 108 -6.54 15.63 13.12
C GLY A 108 -5.49 16.52 12.46
N HIS A 109 -5.24 16.36 11.15
CA HIS A 109 -4.36 17.23 10.39
C HIS A 109 -4.83 18.69 10.36
N LYS A 110 -3.88 19.63 10.33
CA LYS A 110 -4.12 21.06 10.11
C LYS A 110 -3.68 21.44 8.69
N PRO A 111 -4.58 21.94 7.82
CA PRO A 111 -4.21 22.30 6.46
C PRO A 111 -3.00 23.24 6.39
N GLY A 112 -2.02 22.89 5.54
CA GLY A 112 -0.77 23.61 5.38
C GLY A 112 0.31 23.33 6.43
N ALA A 113 0.07 22.42 7.39
CA ALA A 113 1.08 22.04 8.38
C ALA A 113 2.08 20.98 7.86
N GLY A 114 1.98 20.56 6.59
CA GLY A 114 2.80 19.49 6.03
C GLY A 114 2.15 18.12 6.23
N VAL A 115 2.92 17.05 6.18
CA VAL A 115 2.39 15.69 6.38
C VAL A 115 2.32 15.35 7.87
N ASN A 116 1.25 14.65 8.28
CA ASN A 116 1.21 13.83 9.48
C ASN A 116 1.06 12.35 9.09
N ASN A 117 2.07 11.52 9.39
CA ASN A 117 2.07 10.10 9.06
C ASN A 117 2.15 9.25 10.34
N LYS A 118 1.01 8.72 10.78
CA LYS A 118 0.83 7.83 11.94
C LYS A 118 1.06 6.36 11.59
N LYS A 119 1.21 6.03 10.31
CA LYS A 119 1.49 4.68 9.82
C LYS A 119 2.95 4.28 10.06
N ASP A 120 3.89 5.23 9.97
CA ASP A 120 5.33 5.03 10.17
C ASP A 120 5.71 4.18 11.43
N PRO A 121 5.19 4.45 12.64
CA PRO A 121 5.46 3.63 13.81
C PRO A 121 4.98 2.19 13.70
N VAL A 122 3.84 1.94 13.02
CA VAL A 122 3.29 0.60 12.84
C VAL A 122 4.14 -0.20 11.86
N GLU A 123 4.56 0.42 10.75
CA GLU A 123 5.47 -0.19 9.78
C GLU A 123 6.81 -0.56 10.42
N THR A 124 7.36 0.34 11.23
CA THR A 124 8.64 0.13 11.93
C THR A 124 8.56 -1.04 12.92
N LYS A 125 7.44 -1.16 13.65
CA LYS A 125 7.20 -2.30 14.54
C LYS A 125 7.11 -3.61 13.78
N LEU A 126 6.41 -3.64 12.64
CA LEU A 126 6.29 -4.85 11.84
C LEU A 126 7.62 -5.24 11.19
N HIS A 127 8.37 -4.28 10.67
CA HIS A 127 9.73 -4.48 10.17
C HIS A 127 10.64 -5.12 11.22
N THR A 128 10.61 -4.58 12.45
CA THR A 128 11.38 -5.13 13.57
C THR A 128 10.95 -6.57 13.89
N ALA A 129 9.65 -6.88 13.81
CA ALA A 129 9.17 -8.23 14.04
C ALA A 129 9.63 -9.20 12.94
N VAL A 130 9.60 -8.78 11.67
CA VAL A 130 10.11 -9.57 10.53
C VAL A 130 11.61 -9.82 10.67
N CYS A 131 12.41 -8.79 10.94
CA CYS A 131 13.86 -8.93 11.04
C CYS A 131 14.33 -9.71 12.25
N ASN A 132 13.50 -9.83 13.28
CA ASN A 132 13.73 -10.71 14.43
C ASN A 132 13.12 -12.11 14.27
N GLY A 133 12.55 -12.44 13.10
CA GLY A 133 11.93 -13.74 12.83
C GLY A 133 10.65 -14.03 13.62
N LYS A 134 10.03 -13.00 14.22
CA LYS A 134 8.78 -13.12 14.98
C LYS A 134 7.55 -13.18 14.07
N VAL A 135 7.68 -12.64 12.86
CA VAL A 135 6.65 -12.66 11.80
C VAL A 135 7.31 -13.10 10.50
N PRO A 136 6.69 -14.02 9.73
CA PRO A 136 7.22 -14.43 8.43
C PRO A 136 7.12 -13.30 7.39
N TRP A 137 8.06 -13.29 6.44
CA TRP A 137 7.99 -12.47 5.23
C TRP A 137 7.55 -13.36 4.04
N PRO A 138 6.82 -12.81 3.04
CA PRO A 138 6.23 -11.47 3.01
C PRO A 138 5.08 -11.35 4.01
N PRO A 139 4.91 -10.18 4.66
CA PRO A 139 3.71 -9.95 5.46
C PRO A 139 2.48 -10.05 4.54
N LEU A 140 1.38 -10.62 5.05
CA LEU A 140 0.11 -10.68 4.33
C LEU A 140 -0.25 -9.27 3.84
N SER A 141 -0.68 -9.17 2.57
CA SER A 141 -0.88 -7.92 1.81
C SER A 141 -2.06 -7.06 2.29
N THR A 142 -2.35 -7.01 3.58
CA THR A 142 -3.40 -6.15 4.15
C THR A 142 -2.82 -4.80 4.55
N PRO A 143 -3.48 -3.67 4.22
CA PRO A 143 -3.06 -2.35 4.66
C PRO A 143 -2.91 -2.30 6.17
N LEU A 144 -1.78 -1.77 6.64
CA LEU A 144 -1.51 -1.58 8.06
C LEU A 144 -2.20 -0.29 8.51
N SER A 145 -3.46 -0.39 8.92
CA SER A 145 -4.16 0.74 9.55
C SER A 145 -3.54 1.02 10.94
N PRO A 146 -3.33 2.30 11.33
CA PRO A 146 -2.79 2.64 12.64
C PRO A 146 -3.69 2.23 13.82
N THR A 147 -4.94 1.84 13.55
CA THR A 147 -5.94 1.44 14.57
C THR A 147 -6.24 -0.07 14.62
N GLY A 148 -5.56 -0.91 13.84
CA GLY A 148 -5.80 -2.36 13.83
C GLY A 148 -4.95 -3.15 14.84
N PRO A 149 -5.52 -4.06 15.66
CA PRO A 149 -4.71 -5.07 16.34
C PRO A 149 -4.12 -6.04 15.29
N PRO A 150 -2.91 -6.60 15.50
CA PRO A 150 -2.43 -7.66 14.63
C PRO A 150 -3.40 -8.84 14.72
N ARG A 151 -4.11 -9.17 13.63
CA ARG A 151 -4.83 -10.44 13.56
C ARG A 151 -3.77 -11.54 13.61
N SER A 152 -3.83 -12.32 14.69
CA SER A 152 -2.86 -13.34 15.07
C SER A 152 -2.40 -14.22 13.90
N ALA A 153 -1.08 -14.30 13.74
CA ALA A 153 -0.46 -15.54 13.34
C ALA A 153 -0.73 -16.59 14.44
N ALA A 154 -1.71 -17.46 14.21
CA ALA A 154 -1.91 -18.75 14.86
C ALA A 154 -2.72 -19.57 13.85
N SER A 155 -2.36 -20.79 13.44
CA SER A 155 -1.65 -21.84 14.18
C SER A 155 -1.06 -22.86 13.19
N VAL A 156 0.14 -23.34 13.49
CA VAL A 156 0.68 -24.58 12.92
C VAL A 156 0.23 -25.73 13.82
N SER A 157 -0.34 -26.77 13.20
CA SER A 157 -0.50 -28.15 13.69
C SER A 157 -1.49 -28.44 14.82
N ALA A 158 -2.66 -28.98 14.46
CA ALA A 158 -3.10 -30.35 14.83
C ALA A 158 -4.49 -30.67 14.24
N GLU A 159 -4.58 -31.68 13.38
CA GLU A 159 -5.81 -32.44 13.09
C GLU A 159 -5.97 -33.59 14.12
N PRO A 160 -7.10 -34.34 14.14
CA PRO A 160 -8.49 -33.90 14.08
C PRO A 160 -9.33 -34.57 15.19
N THR A 161 -10.33 -33.87 15.74
CA THR A 161 -11.47 -34.56 16.38
C THR A 161 -12.77 -33.85 16.09
N SER A 162 -13.69 -34.66 15.57
CA SER A 162 -15.10 -34.42 15.27
C SER A 162 -15.86 -33.71 16.39
N PHE A 163 -16.68 -32.71 16.05
CA PHE A 163 -18.15 -32.72 16.18
C PHE A 163 -18.71 -31.29 16.05
N GLY A 164 -19.83 -31.15 15.33
CA GLY A 164 -20.76 -30.00 15.46
C GLY A 164 -20.76 -29.01 14.30
N HIS A 165 -21.48 -29.34 13.22
CA HIS A 165 -21.93 -28.34 12.25
C HIS A 165 -22.93 -27.38 12.91
N VAL A 166 -22.64 -26.08 12.88
CA VAL A 166 -23.66 -25.03 12.97
C VAL A 166 -23.44 -24.08 11.80
N ALA A 167 -24.31 -24.16 10.81
CA ALA A 167 -24.38 -23.23 9.71
C ALA A 167 -24.96 -21.89 10.21
N VAL A 168 -24.19 -20.82 10.14
CA VAL A 168 -24.72 -19.45 10.26
C VAL A 168 -24.79 -18.83 8.88
N SER A 169 -26.01 -18.79 8.37
CA SER A 169 -26.44 -17.96 7.27
C SER A 169 -26.27 -16.49 7.64
N THR A 170 -25.45 -15.76 6.88
CA THR A 170 -25.59 -14.31 6.77
C THR A 170 -25.62 -13.95 5.29
N ARG A 171 -26.80 -13.57 4.81
CA ARG A 171 -26.95 -12.86 3.54
C ARG A 171 -26.20 -11.53 3.68
N ALA A 172 -25.15 -11.36 2.89
CA ALA A 172 -24.60 -10.03 2.62
C ALA A 172 -25.64 -9.20 1.84
N PRO A 173 -25.83 -7.91 2.15
CA PRO A 173 -26.64 -7.06 1.30
C PRO A 173 -25.97 -6.93 -0.07
N ALA A 174 -26.77 -7.01 -1.13
CA ALA A 174 -26.30 -6.86 -2.50
C ALA A 174 -25.71 -5.45 -2.69
N LEU A 175 -24.37 -5.37 -2.77
CA LEU A 175 -23.71 -4.20 -3.36
C LEU A 175 -24.12 -4.15 -4.83
N VAL A 176 -24.78 -3.07 -5.23
CA VAL A 176 -25.03 -2.72 -6.62
C VAL A 176 -23.68 -2.72 -7.35
N HIS A 177 -23.41 -3.77 -8.12
CA HIS A 177 -22.25 -3.84 -8.98
C HIS A 177 -22.51 -2.97 -10.21
N HIS A 178 -22.13 -1.69 -10.13
CA HIS A 178 -21.81 -0.97 -11.36
C HIS A 178 -20.56 -1.64 -11.96
N ARG A 179 -20.74 -2.30 -13.10
CA ARG A 179 -19.65 -2.87 -13.92
C ARG A 179 -18.82 -1.72 -14.50
N HIS A 180 -17.96 -1.12 -13.69
CA HIS A 180 -16.83 -0.35 -14.20
C HIS A 180 -15.70 -1.34 -14.47
N GLY A 181 -15.30 -1.49 -15.74
CA GLY A 181 -14.09 -2.21 -16.11
C GLY A 181 -12.88 -1.68 -15.33
N ASN A 182 -11.85 -2.52 -15.16
CA ASN A 182 -10.62 -2.18 -14.44
C ASN A 182 -9.85 -1.05 -15.16
N ASN A 183 -10.26 0.20 -14.95
CA ASN A 183 -9.73 1.39 -15.61
C ASN A 183 -8.40 1.87 -15.00
N CYS A 184 -7.93 1.25 -13.92
CA CYS A 184 -6.67 1.58 -13.25
C CYS A 184 -5.40 1.12 -13.99
N ARG A 185 -5.52 0.56 -15.20
CA ARG A 185 -4.34 0.19 -15.98
C ARG A 185 -3.59 1.44 -16.41
N ARG A 186 -2.26 1.37 -16.41
CA ARG A 186 -1.41 2.42 -16.96
C ARG A 186 -1.86 2.77 -18.38
N PRO A 187 -1.90 4.06 -18.74
CA PRO A 187 -2.07 4.46 -20.14
C PRO A 187 -1.00 3.77 -20.99
N ARG A 188 -1.37 3.23 -22.16
CA ARG A 188 -0.34 2.76 -23.10
C ARG A 188 0.48 3.97 -23.52
N ALA A 189 1.81 3.84 -23.51
CA ALA A 189 2.65 4.85 -24.14
C ALA A 189 2.20 5.02 -25.60
N PRO A 190 2.10 6.25 -26.13
CA PRO A 190 1.79 6.43 -27.53
C PRO A 190 2.85 5.71 -28.36
N HIS A 191 2.42 4.86 -29.32
CA HIS A 191 3.33 4.28 -30.29
C HIS A 191 4.08 5.43 -30.96
N ARG A 192 5.39 5.51 -30.78
CA ARG A 192 6.22 6.39 -31.61
C ARG A 192 6.04 5.90 -33.05
N ALA A 193 5.33 6.67 -33.86
CA ALA A 193 5.46 6.55 -35.30
C ALA A 193 6.91 6.92 -35.63
N SER A 194 7.69 5.92 -36.03
CA SER A 194 9.00 6.17 -36.64
C SER A 194 8.76 7.00 -37.90
N TYR A 195 9.35 8.18 -37.94
CA TYR A 195 9.58 8.96 -39.17
C TYR A 195 11.05 8.82 -39.54
#